data_AF-A0A0G0QQB6-F1
#
_entry.id   AF-A0A0G0QQB6-F1
#
_cell.length_a   1.000
_cell.length_b   1.000
_cell.length_c   1.000
_cell.angle_alpha   90.00
_cell.angle_beta   90.00
_cell.angle_gamma   90.00
#
_symmetry.space_group_name_H-M   'P 1'
#
loop_
_entity.id
_entity.type
_entity.pdbx_description
1 polymer ?
#
loop_
_entity_poly.entity_id
_entity_poly.type
_entity_poly.pdbx_seq_one_letter_code
_entity_poly.pdbx_strand_id
1 'polypeptide(L)' 'MDSLGYRQWRKYIEGEKTKEEAVEDWKREEKKYAKRQLTWFRRDSRINWFDITEENYQKRVEELVKKWYITNNTNEHK' A
#
# COMPACT_ATOMS: atom_id res chain seq x y z
N MET A 1 5.36 20.04 8.93
CA MET A 1 4.87 19.22 7.79
C MET A 1 5.86 18.11 7.55
N ASP A 2 5.53 16.89 7.99
CA ASP A 2 6.41 15.72 7.99
C ASP A 2 5.94 14.62 7.01
N SER A 3 5.27 15.01 5.94
CA SER A 3 4.91 14.08 4.87
C SER A 3 6.16 13.54 4.17
N LEU A 4 6.11 12.27 3.80
CA LEU A 4 7.15 11.61 3.01
C LEU A 4 7.32 12.37 1.69
N GLY A 5 8.55 12.63 1.26
CA GLY A 5 8.86 13.46 0.10
C GLY A 5 9.14 14.92 0.46
N TYR A 6 8.30 15.57 1.28
CA TYR A 6 8.49 16.98 1.64
C TYR A 6 9.78 17.23 2.43
N ARG A 7 10.16 16.31 3.33
CA ARG A 7 11.44 16.41 4.06
C ARG A 7 12.65 16.28 3.14
N GLN A 8 12.58 15.41 2.14
CA GLN A 8 13.67 15.20 1.20
C GLN A 8 13.84 16.41 0.28
N TRP A 9 12.72 16.94 -0.23
CA TRP A 9 12.72 18.14 -1.06
C TRP A 9 13.13 19.39 -0.29
N ARG A 10 12.75 19.52 0.98
CA ARG A 10 13.18 20.63 1.84
C ARG A 10 14.71 20.75 1.87
N LYS A 11 15.42 19.64 2.09
CA LYS A 11 16.90 19.63 2.14
C LYS A 11 17.55 20.08 0.83
N TYR A 12 16.92 19.78 -0.31
CA TYR A 12 17.36 20.31 -1.59
C TYR A 12 17.10 21.82 -1.71
N ILE A 13 15.91 22.28 -1.31
CA ILE A 13 15.53 23.71 -1.36
C ILE A 13 16.41 24.56 -0.43
N GLU A 14 16.77 24.03 0.74
CA GLU A 14 17.65 24.68 1.72
C GLU A 14 19.14 24.58 1.35
N GLY A 15 19.48 23.90 0.24
CA GLY A 15 20.86 23.75 -0.25
C GLY A 15 21.72 22.75 0.52
N GLU A 16 21.14 21.97 1.42
CA GLU A 16 21.84 20.94 2.21
C GLU A 16 22.15 19.67 1.43
N LYS A 17 21.43 19.43 0.31
CA LYS A 17 21.57 18.25 -0.55
C LYS A 17 21.42 18.59 -2.01
N THR A 18 22.02 17.79 -2.87
CA THR A 18 21.72 17.84 -4.32
C THR A 18 20.33 17.28 -4.61
N LYS A 19 19.83 17.57 -5.80
CA LYS A 19 18.54 17.04 -6.27
C LYS A 19 18.59 15.51 -6.34
N GLU A 20 19.70 14.97 -6.80
CA GLU A 20 19.95 13.53 -6.96
C GLU A 20 19.90 12.83 -5.60
N GLU A 21 20.60 13.39 -4.60
CA GLU A 21 20.59 12.86 -3.23
C GLU A 21 19.20 12.89 -2.60
N ALA A 22 18.44 13.97 -2.81
CA ALA A 22 17.07 14.09 -2.32
C ALA A 22 16.14 13.03 -2.95
N VAL A 23 16.28 12.78 -4.25
CA VAL A 23 15.50 11.76 -4.98
C VAL A 23 15.85 10.34 -4.49
N GLU A 24 17.14 10.04 -4.30
CA GLU A 24 17.56 8.73 -3.78
C GLU A 24 17.06 8.49 -2.35
N ASP A 25 17.17 9.50 -1.49
CA ASP A 25 16.65 9.46 -0.14
C ASP A 25 15.13 9.21 -0.12
N TRP A 26 14.40 9.87 -1.02
CA TRP A 26 12.96 9.68 -1.10
C TRP A 26 12.60 8.25 -1.53
N LYS A 27 13.21 7.76 -2.62
CA LYS A 27 13.02 6.37 -3.08
C LYS A 27 13.30 5.35 -1.98
N ARG A 28 14.35 5.57 -1.19
CA ARG A 28 14.71 4.69 -0.06
C ARG A 28 13.66 4.71 1.03
N GLU A 29 13.20 5.89 1.44
CA GLU A 29 12.18 6.01 2.49
C GLU A 29 10.80 5.51 2.04
N GLU A 30 10.46 5.66 0.76
CA GLU A 30 9.25 5.10 0.15
C GLU A 30 9.26 3.57 0.18
N LYS A 31 10.39 2.93 -0.21
CA LYS A 31 10.55 1.48 -0.10
C LYS A 31 10.42 0.98 1.33
N LYS A 32 11.03 1.67 2.30
CA LYS A 32 10.90 1.34 3.73
C LYS A 32 9.45 1.49 4.20
N TYR A 33 8.76 2.53 3.75
CA TYR A 33 7.36 2.77 4.09
C TYR A 33 6.46 1.66 3.53
N ALA A 34 6.60 1.31 2.25
CA ALA A 34 5.87 0.20 1.63
C ALA A 34 6.12 -1.13 2.37
N LYS A 35 7.37 -1.43 2.75
CA LYS A 35 7.70 -2.61 3.55
C LYS A 35 7.01 -2.60 4.91
N ARG A 36 6.98 -1.45 5.61
CA ARG A 36 6.28 -1.30 6.90
C ARG A 36 4.77 -1.52 6.74
N GLN A 37 4.16 -0.95 5.72
CA GLN A 37 2.74 -1.17 5.39
C GLN A 37 2.47 -2.65 5.18
N LEU A 38 3.28 -3.32 4.35
CA LEU A 38 3.16 -4.76 4.10
C LEU A 38 3.29 -5.58 5.39
N THR A 39 4.29 -5.29 6.23
CA THR A 39 4.46 -5.97 7.52
C THR A 39 3.27 -5.74 8.45
N TRP A 40 2.72 -4.53 8.49
CA TRP A 40 1.58 -4.19 9.32
C TRP A 40 0.32 -4.94 8.88
N PHE A 41 0.00 -4.92 7.58
CA PHE A 41 -1.14 -5.65 7.02
C PHE A 41 -0.97 -7.17 7.15
N ARG A 42 0.25 -7.72 7.01
CA ARG A 42 0.48 -9.17 7.14
C ARG A 42 0.16 -9.73 8.53
N ARG A 43 0.07 -8.88 9.56
CA ARG A 43 -0.33 -9.28 10.91
C ARG A 43 -1.84 -9.50 11.04
N ASP A 44 -2.65 -8.96 10.13
CA ASP A 44 -4.09 -9.11 10.16
C ASP A 44 -4.51 -10.33 9.32
N SER A 45 -4.95 -11.38 10.01
CA SER A 45 -5.39 -12.63 9.39
C SER A 45 -6.72 -12.52 8.63
N ARG A 46 -7.44 -11.39 8.76
CA ARG A 46 -8.69 -11.14 8.02
C ARG A 46 -8.43 -10.69 6.58
N ILE A 47 -7.20 -10.27 6.28
CA ILE A 47 -6.83 -9.76 4.96
C ILE A 47 -6.60 -10.93 4.01
N ASN A 48 -7.35 -10.93 2.91
CA ASN A 48 -7.15 -11.85 1.80
C ASN A 48 -6.12 -11.25 0.84
N TRP A 49 -4.95 -11.89 0.74
CA TRP A 49 -3.86 -11.45 -0.14
C TRP A 49 -4.02 -12.00 -1.55
N PHE A 50 -3.68 -11.19 -2.54
CA PHE A 50 -3.70 -11.56 -3.95
C PHE A 50 -2.36 -11.20 -4.58
N ASP A 51 -1.84 -12.10 -5.41
CA ASP A 51 -0.71 -11.80 -6.27
C ASP A 51 -1.22 -11.20 -7.57
N ILE A 52 -0.79 -9.97 -7.87
CA ILE A 52 -1.18 -9.24 -9.08
C ILE A 52 -0.44 -9.70 -10.34
N THR A 53 0.57 -10.56 -10.18
CA THR A 53 1.33 -11.16 -11.27
C THR A 53 0.70 -12.45 -11.78
N GLU A 54 -0.23 -13.04 -11.02
CA GLU A 54 -1.00 -14.20 -11.45
C GLU A 54 -2.04 -13.83 -12.51
N GLU A 55 -2.20 -14.69 -13.50
CA GLU A 55 -3.31 -14.58 -14.44
C GLU A 55 -4.65 -14.69 -13.70
N ASN A 56 -5.65 -13.94 -14.16
CA ASN A 56 -7.02 -13.96 -13.60
C ASN A 56 -7.15 -13.50 -12.13
N TYR A 57 -6.16 -12.84 -11.53
CA TYR A 57 -6.28 -12.32 -10.15
C TYR A 57 -7.52 -11.42 -9.99
N GLN A 58 -7.84 -10.60 -11.00
CA GLN A 58 -9.00 -9.70 -11.01
C GLN A 58 -10.30 -10.48 -10.84
N LYS A 59 -10.49 -11.54 -11.63
CA LYS A 59 -11.68 -12.39 -11.57
C LYS A 59 -11.84 -13.04 -10.20
N ARG A 60 -10.74 -13.54 -9.61
CA ARG A 60 -10.74 -14.11 -8.26
C ARG A 60 -11.12 -13.09 -7.19
N VAL A 61 -10.62 -11.85 -7.29
CA VAL A 61 -10.99 -10.76 -6.38
C VAL A 61 -12.49 -10.48 -6.50
N GLU A 62 -13.02 -10.37 -7.71
CA GLU A 62 -14.44 -10.15 -7.94
C GLU A 62 -15.31 -11.26 -7.37
N GLU A 63 -14.94 -12.52 -7.58
CA GLU A 63 -15.65 -13.69 -7.06
C GLU A 63 -15.67 -13.69 -5.52
N LEU A 64 -14.54 -13.38 -4.88
CA LEU A 64 -14.45 -13.28 -3.42
C LEU A 64 -15.39 -12.19 -2.89
N VAL A 65 -15.36 -11.00 -3.50
CA VAL A 65 -16.19 -9.86 -3.09
C VAL A 65 -17.68 -10.16 -3.30
N LYS A 66 -18.06 -10.75 -4.44
CA LYS A 66 -19.44 -11.18 -4.73
C LYS A 66 -19.94 -12.16 -3.68
N LYS A 67 -19.14 -13.19 -3.34
CA LYS A 67 -19.49 -14.18 -2.31
C LYS A 67 -19.69 -13.53 -0.94
N TRP A 68 -18.79 -12.63 -0.55
CA TRP A 68 -18.89 -11.88 0.70
C TRP A 68 -20.17 -11.02 0.74
N TYR A 69 -20.47 -10.28 -0.33
CA TYR A 69 -21.64 -9.41 -0.43
C TYR A 69 -22.96 -10.20 -0.32
N ILE A 70 -23.09 -11.31 -1.05
CA ILE A 70 -24.30 -12.16 -1.01
C ILE A 70 -24.48 -12.77 0.38
N THR A 71 -23.41 -13.28 0.98
CA THR A 71 -23.48 -13.93 2.30
C THR A 71 -23.96 -12.95 3.38
N ASN A 72 -23.49 -11.69 3.34
CA ASN A 72 -23.88 -10.70 4.33
C ASN A 72 -25.30 -10.17 4.11
N ASN A 73 -25.72 -9.90 2.88
CA ASN A 73 -27.09 -9.45 2.61
C ASN A 73 -28.15 -10.54 2.80
N THR A 74 -27.79 -11.82 2.67
CA THR A 74 -28.73 -12.93 2.94
C THR A 74 -28.94 -13.12 4.45
N ASN A 75 -28.00 -12.70 5.29
CA ASN A 75 -28.08 -12.81 6.75
C ASN A 75 -28.85 -11.66 7.42
N GLU A 76 -29.10 -10.53 6.73
CA GLU A 76 -29.92 -9.42 7.27
C GLU A 76 -31.44 -9.65 7.12
N HIS A 77 -31.85 -10.72 6.40
CA HIS A 77 -33.25 -11.05 6.14
C HIS A 77 -33.74 -12.33 6.87
N LYS A 78 -33.03 -12.78 7.90
CA LYS A 78 -33.49 -13.80 8.86
C LYS A 78 -33.43 -13.24 10.28
#